data_AF-A0A3B0MIR4-F1
#
_entry.id   AF-A0A3B0MIR4-F1
#
_cell.length_a   1.000
_cell.length_b   1.000
_cell.length_c   1.000
_cell.angle_alpha   90.00
_cell.angle_beta   90.00
_cell.angle_gamma   90.00
#
_symmetry.space_group_name_H-M   'P 1'
#
loop_
_entity.id
_entity.type
_entity.pdbx_description
1 polymer ?
#
loop_
_entity_poly.entity_id
_entity_poly.type
_entity_poly.pdbx_seq_one_letter_code
_entity_poly.pdbx_strand_id
1 'polypeptide(L)'
;MREYQLNIEARFRPEVLERILRVTRHSGFQVNAISMSQVLGGNNVSIEITVNSQRPLNLLCSQLIKLADVFDIEIKQQAAKQSIVM
;
A
#
# COMPACT_ATOMS: atom_id res chain seq x y z
N MET A 1 -16.53 3.78 -4.53
CA MET A 1 -15.06 3.65 -4.36
C MET A 1 -14.81 2.77 -3.15
N ARG A 2 -13.91 1.79 -3.26
CA ARG A 2 -13.52 0.92 -2.14
C ARG A 2 -12.21 1.42 -1.56
N GLU A 3 -12.12 1.36 -0.24
CA GLU A 3 -10.89 1.67 0.48
C GLU A 3 -10.21 0.38 0.91
N TYR A 4 -8.89 0.36 0.82
CA TYR A 4 -8.03 -0.75 1.14
C TYR A 4 -6.89 -0.26 2.02
N GLN A 5 -6.62 -0.98 3.10
CA GLN A 5 -5.46 -0.77 3.95
C GLN A 5 -4.48 -1.92 3.71
N LEU A 6 -3.26 -1.57 3.35
CA LEU A 6 -2.17 -2.49 3.08
C LEU A 6 -1.05 -2.24 4.07
N ASN A 7 -0.39 -3.30 4.50
CA ASN A 7 0.90 -3.24 5.14
C ASN A 7 1.95 -3.84 4.19
N ILE A 8 2.96 -3.07 3.84
CA ILE A 8 4.01 -3.46 2.90
C ILE A 8 5.31 -3.56 3.68
N GLU A 9 5.89 -4.75 3.71
CA GLU A 9 7.24 -4.93 4.22
C GLU A 9 8.25 -4.75 3.08
N ALA A 10 9.26 -3.91 3.32
CA ALA A 10 10.25 -3.57 2.31
C ALA A 10 11.63 -3.33 2.92
N ARG A 11 12.68 -3.36 2.08
CA ARG A 11 14.04 -2.96 2.46
C ARG A 11 14.08 -1.46 2.73
N PHE A 12 14.76 -1.06 3.81
CA PHE A 12 14.99 0.34 4.11
C PHE A 12 15.95 0.96 3.11
N ARG A 13 15.40 1.66 2.12
CA ARG A 13 16.13 2.46 1.14
C ARG A 13 15.43 3.81 0.97
N PRO A 14 16.16 4.92 0.79
CA PRO A 14 15.57 6.24 0.60
C PRO A 14 14.49 6.26 -0.49
N GLU A 15 14.71 5.54 -1.60
CA GLU A 15 13.84 5.59 -2.77
C GLU A 15 12.65 4.60 -2.73
N VAL A 16 12.55 3.70 -1.74
CA VAL A 16 11.53 2.64 -1.75
C VAL A 16 10.12 3.19 -1.62
N LEU A 17 9.94 4.19 -0.75
CA LEU A 17 8.68 4.89 -0.53
C LEU A 17 8.22 5.59 -1.82
N GLU A 18 9.14 6.25 -2.53
CA GLU A 18 8.85 6.91 -3.81
C GLU A 18 8.42 5.90 -4.88
N ARG A 19 9.09 4.75 -4.98
CA ARG A 19 8.73 3.68 -5.92
C ARG A 19 7.33 3.13 -5.64
N ILE A 20 7.02 2.86 -4.38
CA ILE A 20 5.69 2.39 -3.95
C ILE A 20 4.63 3.42 -4.31
N LEU A 21 4.82 4.70 -3.95
CA LEU A 21 3.88 5.77 -4.27
C LEU A 21 3.70 5.95 -5.79
N ARG A 22 4.77 5.83 -6.56
CA ARG A 22 4.71 5.89 -8.03
C ARG A 22 3.88 4.74 -8.60
N VAL A 23 4.12 3.51 -8.16
CA VAL A 23 3.35 2.33 -8.60
C VAL A 23 1.88 2.47 -8.21
N THR A 24 1.59 2.90 -6.98
CA THR A 24 0.22 3.10 -6.50
C THR A 24 -0.54 4.10 -7.34
N ARG A 25 0.05 5.27 -7.59
CA ARG A 25 -0.55 6.31 -8.43
C ARG A 25 -0.72 5.84 -9.88
N HIS A 26 0.30 5.21 -10.45
CA HIS A 26 0.26 4.74 -11.84
C HIS A 26 -0.77 3.63 -12.04
N SER A 27 -1.04 2.82 -11.02
CA SER A 27 -2.08 1.79 -11.04
C SER A 27 -3.50 2.35 -10.91
N GLY A 28 -3.67 3.68 -10.82
CA GLY A 28 -4.98 4.34 -10.70
C GLY A 28 -5.58 4.24 -9.30
N PHE A 29 -4.74 4.20 -8.26
CA PHE A 29 -5.16 4.24 -6.86
C PHE A 29 -4.81 5.61 -6.27
N GLN A 30 -5.74 6.19 -5.51
CA GLN A 30 -5.50 7.39 -4.71
C GLN A 30 -4.98 6.97 -3.34
N VAL A 31 -3.94 7.66 -2.85
CA VAL A 31 -3.42 7.46 -1.49
C VAL A 31 -4.19 8.38 -0.54
N ASN A 32 -4.76 7.81 0.52
CA ASN A 32 -5.51 8.52 1.55
C ASN A 32 -4.65 8.77 2.79
N ALA A 33 -3.87 7.77 3.21
CA ALA A 33 -2.97 7.86 4.34
C ALA A 33 -1.74 6.99 4.11
N ILE A 34 -0.63 7.37 4.73
CA ILE A 34 0.60 6.60 4.73
C ILE A 34 1.33 6.75 6.06
N SER A 35 1.84 5.65 6.58
CA SER A 35 2.70 5.61 7.76
C SER A 35 3.86 4.67 7.48
N MET A 36 5.05 5.04 7.96
CA MET A 36 6.26 4.27 7.76
C MET A 36 6.98 4.13 9.10
N SER A 37 7.27 2.90 9.48
CA SER A 37 8.00 2.56 10.69
C SER A 37 9.16 1.61 10.37
N GLN A 38 10.26 1.77 11.09
CA GLN A 38 11.35 0.81 11.02
C GLN A 38 11.00 -0.44 11.84
N VAL A 39 11.30 -1.61 11.29
CA VAL A 39 11.15 -2.87 12.02
C VAL A 39 12.35 -3.01 12.97
N LEU A 40 12.06 -3.24 14.25
CA LEU A 40 13.09 -3.37 15.30
C LEU A 40 14.13 -4.42 14.92
N GLY A 41 15.41 -4.02 14.91
CA GLY A 41 16.55 -4.92 14.72
C GLY A 41 16.88 -5.32 13.26
N GLY A 42 16.26 -4.68 12.25
CA GLY A 42 16.49 -5.02 10.85
C GLY A 42 16.72 -3.83 9.92
N ASN A 43 17.15 -4.12 8.68
CA ASN A 43 17.24 -3.18 7.57
C ASN A 43 15.91 -3.08 6.80
N ASN A 44 14.79 -3.31 7.49
CA ASN A 44 13.45 -3.40 6.90
C ASN A 44 12.53 -2.31 7.46
N VAL A 45 11.52 -1.97 6.67
CA VAL A 45 10.49 -1.01 7.02
C VAL A 45 9.12 -1.60 6.76
N SER A 46 8.18 -1.24 7.63
CA SER A 46 6.76 -1.47 7.47
C SER A 46 6.14 -0.19 6.95
N ILE A 47 5.48 -0.27 5.80
CA ILE A 47 4.76 0.85 5.19
C ILE A 47 3.28 0.50 5.20
N GLU A 48 2.55 1.15 6.10
CA GLU A 48 1.10 1.09 6.11
C GLU A 48 0.56 2.14 5.14
N ILE A 49 -0.23 1.72 4.16
CA ILE A 49 -0.81 2.61 3.16
C ILE A 49 -2.31 2.34 3.01
N THR A 50 -3.08 3.42 3.14
CA THR A 50 -4.52 3.40 2.87
C THR A 50 -4.75 3.98 1.48
N VAL A 51 -5.38 3.19 0.61
CA VAL A 51 -5.65 3.57 -0.77
C VAL A 51 -7.12 3.42 -1.11
N ASN A 52 -7.61 4.25 -2.01
CA ASN A 52 -8.95 4.11 -2.57
C ASN A 52 -8.89 3.95 -4.09
N SER A 53 -9.79 3.12 -4.65
CA SER A 53 -9.96 3.01 -6.10
C SER A 53 -11.31 2.37 -6.48
N GLN A 54 -11.65 2.46 -7.76
CA GLN A 54 -12.66 1.61 -8.41
C GLN A 54 -12.03 0.36 -9.05
N ARG A 55 -10.70 0.35 -9.25
CA ARG A 55 -9.95 -0.75 -9.84
C ARG A 55 -9.80 -1.90 -8.85
N PRO A 56 -9.67 -3.15 -9.33
CA PRO A 56 -9.44 -4.29 -8.47
C PRO A 56 -8.05 -4.22 -7.81
N LEU A 57 -8.00 -4.45 -6.50
CA LEU A 57 -6.79 -4.34 -5.68
C LEU A 57 -5.65 -5.25 -6.18
N ASN A 58 -5.97 -6.38 -6.82
CA ASN A 58 -4.96 -7.30 -7.37
C ASN A 58 -4.01 -6.61 -8.36
N LEU A 59 -4.46 -5.59 -9.09
CA LEU A 59 -3.61 -4.82 -10.00
C LEU A 59 -2.51 -4.12 -9.22
N LEU A 60 -2.85 -3.46 -8.12
CA LEU A 60 -1.88 -2.79 -7.27
C LEU A 60 -0.89 -3.79 -6.66
N CYS A 61 -1.39 -4.85 -6.01
CA CYS A 61 -0.53 -5.85 -5.37
C CYS A 61 0.42 -6.51 -6.38
N SER A 62 -0.08 -6.84 -7.58
CA SER A 62 0.74 -7.46 -8.64
C SER A 62 1.85 -6.56 -9.18
N GLN A 63 1.73 -5.23 -9.06
CA GLN A 63 2.79 -4.30 -9.47
C GLN A 63 3.76 -4.03 -8.31
N LEU A 64 3.26 -3.92 -7.08
CA LEU A 64 4.10 -3.70 -5.91
C LEU A 64 5.03 -4.89 -5.64
N ILE A 65 4.56 -6.13 -5.81
CA ILE A 65 5.38 -7.33 -5.58
C ILE A 65 6.54 -7.48 -6.59
N LYS A 66 6.51 -6.74 -7.71
CA LYS A 66 7.61 -6.71 -8.70
C LYS A 66 8.74 -5.78 -8.29
N LEU A 67 8.54 -4.93 -7.27
CA LEU A 67 9.60 -4.08 -6.75
C LEU A 67 10.59 -4.97 -5.98
N ALA A 68 11.85 -5.00 -6.41
CA ALA A 68 12.88 -5.84 -5.80
C ALA A 68 13.13 -5.57 -4.31
N ASP A 69 12.73 -4.38 -3.84
CA ASP A 69 12.88 -3.98 -2.45
C ASP A 69 11.63 -4.31 -1.60
N VAL A 70 10.54 -4.83 -2.19
CA VAL A 70 9.32 -5.25 -1.46
C VAL A 70 9.40 -6.75 -1.17
N PHE A 71 9.16 -7.11 0.09
CA PHE A 71 9.25 -8.49 0.57
C PHE A 71 7.88 -9.12 0.79
N ASP A 72 6.95 -8.37 1.36
CA ASP A 72 5.59 -8.86 1.62
C ASP A 72 4.55 -7.75 1.52
N ILE A 73 3.31 -8.15 1.23
CA ILE A 73 2.15 -7.26 1.15
C ILE A 73 0.97 -7.94 1.84
N GLU A 74 0.59 -7.43 3.00
CA GLU A 74 -0.55 -7.88 3.77
C GLU A 74 -1.74 -6.93 3.57
N ILE A 75 -2.94 -7.48 3.35
CA ILE A 75 -4.17 -6.70 3.24
C ILE A 75 -4.85 -6.69 4.62
N LYS A 76 -4.84 -5.54 5.31
CA LYS A 76 -5.38 -5.40 6.67
C LYS A 76 -6.89 -5.22 6.71
N GLN A 77 -7.44 -4.38 5.84
CA GLN A 77 -8.88 -4.10 5.83
C GLN A 77 -9.35 -3.66 4.45
N GLN A 78 -10.55 -4.13 4.08
CA GLN A 78 -11.28 -3.66 2.90
C GLN A 78 -12.59 -3.04 3.39
N ALA A 79 -12.65 -1.71 3.46
CA ALA A 79 -13.88 -1.01 3.78
C ALA A 79 -14.69 -0.80 2.50
N ALA A 80 -15.81 -1.52 2.37
CA ALA A 80 -16.88 -1.07 1.51
C ALA A 80 -17.57 0.10 2.23
N LYS A 81 -17.48 1.32 1.69
CA LYS A 81 -18.31 2.44 2.14
C LYS A 81 -19.78 2.02 1.99
N GLN A 82 -20.39 1.58 3.08
CA GLN A 82 -21.84 1.50 3.20
C GLN A 82 -22.31 2.95 3.42
N SER A 83 -22.95 3.52 2.40
CA SER A 83 -23.70 4.74 2.58
C SER A 83 -24.87 4.43 3.52
N ILE A 84 -24.75 4.86 4.78
CA ILE A 84 -25.91 5.01 5.65
C ILE A 84 -26.67 6.21 5.11
N VAL A 85 -27.81 5.94 4.46
CA VAL A 85 -28.81 6.96 4.15
C VAL A 85 -29.62 7.14 5.43
N MET A 86 -29.61 8.35 5.99
CA MET A 86 -30.58 8.79 7.00
C MET A 86 -31.60 9.70 6.33
#